data_AF-U4N822-F1
#
_entry.id   AF-U4N822-F1
#
_cell.length_a   1.000
_cell.length_b   1.000
_cell.length_c   1.000
_cell.angle_alpha   90.00
_cell.angle_beta   90.00
_cell.angle_gamma   90.00
#
_symmetry.space_group_name_H-M   'P 1'
#
loop_
_entity.id
_entity.type
_entity.pdbx_description
1 polymer ?
#
loop_
_entity_poly.entity_id
_entity_poly.type
_entity_poly.pdbx_seq_one_letter_code
_entity_poly.pdbx_strand_id
1 'polypeptide(L)'
;LVIPEDKKNEDKRILLSVHMYSPYEFAMKPDMEVDKFTKDIQDQMLDLFKQLYFKYISKGIHVIVGEMGTVNKNNTMDRINWGVYYMKSARRFQFTPFIWDNNQYDNSKSCEETFGQFMRSDLTWANPEMIDVYLLEASRPLADDPELFRIEPVDTYDDLDMEIDYGQVEWDDSVTARQIAEEMGFGWNLGNTLDAFENVEQNQGVGSEMIWGNPETTEEMIDELVNTGFKAVRIPVTWHNHLIDDKYTIDPEWMWRVKTVVDWCIYKGLYVILNTHHDNANHNIFPIQYGQGYYPLNKDAEESERYIYNIWKQIATAFNNGYDHHLVFEGLNEPRMRDLEHEWWYSKDDLACDEAAEILNEYNKLVLKAIRDTGGNNEKRFVMVTPLAASYDFAMNSPFALPLDKHNPKNNKIIVSIHMYAPYDLVMNAESDVTRFTEAHENELKANFQNLYNKFVRGGYTVIIGEFGAINKDNRNERRFWGNSYVTNARKNGMTPFIWDNGIWNNTETMAETYGLFLRDQLKWMDQDIVVEYLNAGRIPFPIVEKETGGDEESNEDYWDKYWSQFDN
;
A
#
# COMPACT_ATOMS: atom_id res chain seq x y z
N LEU A 1 -29.86 -4.75 18.56
CA LEU A 1 -30.77 -4.04 17.64
C LEU A 1 -30.88 -4.88 16.38
N VAL A 2 -32.08 -5.31 16.01
CA VAL A 2 -32.35 -5.88 14.68
C VAL A 2 -32.70 -4.70 13.79
N ILE A 3 -31.95 -4.49 12.71
CA ILE A 3 -32.21 -3.38 11.79
C ILE A 3 -33.44 -3.75 10.95
N PRO A 4 -34.44 -2.86 10.81
CA PRO A 4 -35.60 -3.13 9.97
C PRO A 4 -35.16 -3.42 8.53
N GLU A 5 -35.86 -4.32 7.83
CA GLU A 5 -35.65 -4.53 6.39
C GLU A 5 -36.62 -3.63 5.60
N ASP A 6 -36.10 -2.79 4.71
CA ASP A 6 -36.93 -2.13 3.69
C ASP A 6 -37.19 -3.12 2.56
N LYS A 7 -38.23 -3.96 2.71
CA LYS A 7 -38.59 -5.02 1.76
C LYS A 7 -39.02 -4.53 0.37
N LYS A 8 -39.11 -3.21 0.14
CA LYS A 8 -39.59 -2.63 -1.12
C LYS A 8 -38.51 -1.90 -1.93
N ASN A 9 -37.36 -1.59 -1.35
CA ASN A 9 -36.23 -0.99 -2.07
C ASN A 9 -35.00 -1.90 -1.95
N GLU A 10 -34.37 -2.17 -3.08
CA GLU A 10 -33.03 -2.80 -3.11
C GLU A 10 -31.96 -1.82 -2.56
N ASP A 11 -32.21 -0.51 -2.65
CA ASP A 11 -31.39 0.52 -2.03
C ASP A 11 -31.65 0.59 -0.51
N LYS A 12 -30.64 0.27 0.31
CA LYS A 12 -30.67 0.30 1.78
C LYS A 12 -30.84 1.74 2.33
N ARG A 13 -32.07 2.29 2.31
CA ARG A 13 -32.41 3.66 2.79
C ARG A 13 -32.48 3.80 4.33
N ILE A 14 -31.81 2.94 5.07
CA ILE A 14 -31.90 2.90 6.53
C ILE A 14 -30.56 3.33 7.12
N LEU A 15 -30.60 4.41 7.90
CA LEU A 15 -29.49 4.92 8.67
C LEU A 15 -29.66 4.54 10.14
N LEU A 16 -28.58 4.17 10.80
CA LEU A 16 -28.57 4.04 12.26
C LEU A 16 -28.31 5.42 12.88
N SER A 17 -29.16 5.84 13.82
CA SER A 17 -28.85 6.98 14.68
C SER A 17 -28.37 6.51 16.06
N VAL A 18 -27.25 7.05 16.52
CA VAL A 18 -26.70 6.82 17.88
C VAL A 18 -26.43 8.15 18.58
N HIS A 19 -26.48 8.16 19.91
CA HIS A 19 -25.96 9.27 20.72
C HIS A 19 -24.65 8.79 21.32
N MET A 20 -23.55 9.52 21.09
CA MET A 20 -22.21 9.08 21.44
C MET A 20 -21.47 10.17 22.20
N TYR A 21 -21.70 10.20 23.51
CA TYR A 21 -20.91 10.98 24.46
C TYR A 21 -19.76 10.12 24.99
N SER A 22 -18.64 10.13 24.25
CA SER A 22 -17.54 9.18 24.49
C SER A 22 -16.18 9.86 24.66
N PRO A 23 -15.32 9.36 25.56
CA PRO A 23 -15.66 8.43 26.63
C PRO A 23 -16.53 9.11 27.69
N TYR A 24 -17.49 8.38 28.27
CA TYR A 24 -18.49 8.93 29.20
C TYR A 24 -17.86 9.75 30.35
N GLU A 25 -16.78 9.24 30.93
CA GLU A 25 -16.06 9.90 32.04
C GLU A 25 -15.61 11.31 31.70
N PHE A 26 -15.08 11.52 30.49
CA PHE A 26 -14.64 12.84 30.02
C PHE A 26 -15.81 13.67 29.49
N ALA A 27 -16.65 13.07 28.65
CA ALA A 27 -17.65 13.76 27.85
C ALA A 27 -18.93 14.15 28.60
N MET A 28 -19.40 13.34 29.54
CA MET A 28 -20.77 13.48 30.08
C MET A 28 -20.90 13.27 31.58
N LYS A 29 -19.98 12.56 32.24
CA LYS A 29 -20.08 12.30 33.68
C LYS A 29 -20.18 13.61 34.46
N PRO A 30 -21.18 13.75 35.37
CA PRO A 30 -21.49 15.01 36.05
C PRO A 30 -20.54 15.29 37.22
N ASP A 31 -19.24 15.14 37.01
CA ASP A 31 -18.17 15.51 37.94
C ASP A 31 -16.99 16.14 37.20
N MET A 32 -16.06 16.70 38.00
CA MET A 32 -14.88 17.39 37.50
C MET A 32 -13.62 16.50 37.51
N GLU A 33 -13.75 15.18 37.71
CA GLU A 33 -12.60 14.31 37.98
C GLU A 33 -11.74 14.04 36.74
N VAL A 34 -12.37 13.70 35.62
CA VAL A 34 -11.70 13.45 34.34
C VAL A 34 -11.88 14.68 33.45
N ASP A 35 -10.93 15.61 33.53
CA ASP A 35 -10.92 16.88 32.79
C ASP A 35 -9.80 16.96 31.73
N LYS A 36 -8.95 15.93 31.63
CA LYS A 36 -7.86 15.81 30.65
C LYS A 36 -8.12 14.81 29.54
N PHE A 37 -7.85 15.22 28.29
CA PHE A 37 -7.99 14.37 27.11
C PHE A 37 -6.67 13.61 26.84
N THR A 38 -6.42 12.58 27.64
CA THR A 38 -5.19 11.76 27.59
C THR A 38 -5.22 10.71 26.47
N LYS A 39 -4.10 10.02 26.24
CA LYS A 39 -4.02 8.89 25.28
C LYS A 39 -4.99 7.77 25.63
N ASP A 40 -5.11 7.40 26.91
CA ASP A 40 -6.08 6.40 27.37
C ASP A 40 -7.54 6.76 27.04
N ILE A 41 -7.88 8.05 27.05
CA ILE A 41 -9.21 8.56 26.69
C ILE A 41 -9.40 8.52 25.16
N GLN A 42 -8.36 8.84 24.39
CA GLN A 42 -8.37 8.69 22.93
C GLN A 42 -8.59 7.22 22.52
N ASP A 43 -7.87 6.28 23.14
CA ASP A 43 -7.95 4.86 22.81
C ASP A 43 -9.33 4.26 23.14
N GLN A 44 -9.92 4.65 24.28
CA GLN A 44 -11.31 4.28 24.60
C GLN A 44 -12.32 4.79 23.57
N MET A 45 -12.11 6.00 23.07
CA MET A 45 -12.98 6.57 22.06
C MET A 45 -12.81 5.84 20.73
N LEU A 46 -11.57 5.61 20.29
CA LEU A 46 -11.24 4.85 19.10
C LEU A 46 -11.90 3.47 19.10
N ASP A 47 -11.85 2.76 20.23
CA ASP A 47 -12.48 1.44 20.39
C ASP A 47 -13.99 1.49 20.15
N LEU A 48 -14.67 2.55 20.61
CA LEU A 48 -16.10 2.72 20.37
C LEU A 48 -16.41 2.99 18.89
N PHE A 49 -15.62 3.85 18.25
CA PHE A 49 -15.74 4.15 16.81
C PHE A 49 -15.55 2.87 15.98
N LYS A 50 -14.50 2.08 16.28
CA LYS A 50 -14.28 0.78 15.66
C LYS A 50 -15.50 -0.13 15.83
N GLN A 51 -15.99 -0.31 17.06
CA GLN A 51 -17.16 -1.16 17.33
C GLN A 51 -18.40 -0.78 16.51
N LEU A 52 -18.69 0.51 16.38
CA LEU A 52 -19.81 1.00 15.57
C LEU A 52 -19.59 0.74 14.08
N TYR A 53 -18.37 0.98 13.60
CA TYR A 53 -18.00 0.77 12.20
C TYR A 53 -18.22 -0.70 11.79
N PHE A 54 -17.68 -1.68 12.53
CA PHE A 54 -17.86 -3.10 12.20
C PHE A 54 -19.29 -3.59 12.28
N LYS A 55 -20.01 -3.07 13.26
CA LYS A 55 -21.36 -3.56 13.52
C LYS A 55 -22.32 -3.11 12.41
N TYR A 56 -22.03 -1.97 11.80
CA TYR A 56 -22.97 -1.28 10.91
C TYR A 56 -22.32 -0.84 9.60
N ILE A 57 -21.33 0.06 9.63
CA ILE A 57 -20.76 0.70 8.43
C ILE A 57 -20.11 -0.33 7.51
N SER A 58 -19.29 -1.24 8.03
CA SER A 58 -18.67 -2.30 7.24
C SER A 58 -19.67 -3.30 6.63
N LYS A 59 -20.97 -3.17 6.93
CA LYS A 59 -22.07 -3.97 6.38
C LYS A 59 -22.99 -3.14 5.47
N GLY A 60 -22.55 -1.93 5.11
CA GLY A 60 -23.30 -0.96 4.32
C GLY A 60 -24.44 -0.30 5.06
N ILE A 61 -24.33 -0.14 6.39
CA ILE A 61 -25.32 0.55 7.22
C ILE A 61 -24.66 1.79 7.81
N HIS A 62 -24.90 2.94 7.18
CA HIS A 62 -24.32 4.20 7.63
C HIS A 62 -24.88 4.63 8.99
N VAL A 63 -24.03 5.33 9.76
CA VAL A 63 -24.31 5.72 11.14
C VAL A 63 -24.26 7.24 11.26
N ILE A 64 -25.36 7.82 11.73
CA ILE A 64 -25.46 9.21 12.17
C ILE A 64 -25.26 9.24 13.68
N VAL A 65 -24.32 10.05 14.15
CA VAL A 65 -24.24 10.37 15.57
C VAL A 65 -25.12 11.60 15.82
N GLY A 66 -26.38 11.34 16.20
CA GLY A 66 -27.39 12.39 16.38
C GLY A 66 -27.12 13.33 17.56
N GLU A 67 -26.31 12.89 18.53
CA GLU A 67 -25.84 13.73 19.62
C GLU A 67 -24.41 13.36 20.02
N MET A 68 -23.54 14.37 20.10
CA MET A 68 -22.23 14.31 20.74
C MET A 68 -21.91 15.63 21.45
N GLY A 69 -20.92 15.62 22.33
CA GLY A 69 -20.40 16.82 22.95
C GLY A 69 -19.65 16.52 24.23
N THR A 70 -19.12 17.57 24.86
CA THR A 70 -18.44 17.50 26.16
C THR A 70 -19.06 18.50 27.13
N VAL A 71 -19.35 18.09 28.35
CA VAL A 71 -19.68 19.02 29.44
C VAL A 71 -18.50 19.95 29.74
N ASN A 72 -18.78 21.16 30.20
CA ASN A 72 -17.75 22.13 30.52
C ASN A 72 -17.14 21.88 31.91
N LYS A 73 -15.96 21.25 31.95
CA LYS A 73 -15.19 21.03 33.19
C LYS A 73 -14.10 22.09 33.41
N ASN A 74 -14.29 23.31 32.89
CA ASN A 74 -13.27 24.38 32.89
C ASN A 74 -11.98 24.01 32.12
N ASN A 75 -12.12 23.14 31.12
CA ASN A 75 -11.03 22.48 30.41
C ASN A 75 -11.10 22.75 28.89
N THR A 76 -11.25 24.01 28.51
CA THR A 76 -11.48 24.42 27.11
C THR A 76 -10.52 23.78 26.11
N MET A 77 -9.21 23.77 26.38
CA MET A 77 -8.22 23.20 25.45
C MET A 77 -8.39 21.69 25.30
N ASP A 78 -8.64 20.97 26.39
CA ASP A 78 -8.90 19.53 26.36
C ASP A 78 -10.19 19.20 25.58
N ARG A 79 -11.22 20.06 25.66
CA ARG A 79 -12.43 19.94 24.84
C ARG A 79 -12.15 20.18 23.35
N ILE A 80 -11.34 21.19 23.02
CA ILE A 80 -10.89 21.42 21.64
C ILE A 80 -10.18 20.18 21.09
N ASN A 81 -9.21 19.64 21.85
CA ASN A 81 -8.46 18.43 21.47
C ASN A 81 -9.39 17.22 21.28
N TRP A 82 -10.36 17.04 22.18
CA TRP A 82 -11.37 16.00 22.05
C TRP A 82 -12.16 16.12 20.75
N GLY A 83 -12.65 17.31 20.40
CA GLY A 83 -13.47 17.45 19.19
C GLY A 83 -12.68 17.38 17.90
N VAL A 84 -11.41 17.82 17.89
CA VAL A 84 -10.49 17.56 16.77
C VAL A 84 -10.38 16.06 16.54
N TYR A 85 -10.05 15.30 17.59
CA TYR A 85 -9.93 13.85 17.48
C TYR A 85 -11.27 13.23 17.06
N TYR A 86 -12.39 13.66 17.65
CA TYR A 86 -13.72 13.15 17.35
C TYR A 86 -14.10 13.36 15.88
N MET A 87 -13.86 14.55 15.31
CA MET A 87 -14.16 14.84 13.91
C MET A 87 -13.27 14.05 12.96
N LYS A 88 -11.97 13.93 13.25
CA LYS A 88 -11.03 13.10 12.50
C LYS A 88 -11.46 11.63 12.51
N SER A 89 -11.76 11.07 13.68
CA SER A 89 -12.29 9.71 13.80
C SER A 89 -13.65 9.57 13.11
N ALA A 90 -14.54 10.56 13.24
CA ALA A 90 -15.86 10.49 12.62
C ALA A 90 -15.75 10.40 11.11
N ARG A 91 -14.95 11.25 10.49
CA ARG A 91 -14.71 11.20 9.05
C ARG A 91 -14.06 9.88 8.64
N ARG A 92 -13.02 9.48 9.35
CA ARG A 92 -12.29 8.25 9.06
C ARG A 92 -13.16 7.00 9.13
N PHE A 93 -14.06 6.92 10.10
CA PHE A 93 -14.98 5.79 10.24
C PHE A 93 -16.32 6.03 9.56
N GLN A 94 -16.47 7.09 8.75
CA GLN A 94 -17.68 7.44 8.00
C GLN A 94 -18.94 7.69 8.87
N PHE A 95 -18.74 8.29 10.04
CA PHE A 95 -19.81 8.81 10.90
C PHE A 95 -20.14 10.26 10.55
N THR A 96 -21.42 10.64 10.66
CA THR A 96 -21.84 12.06 10.61
C THR A 96 -22.26 12.53 12.00
N PRO A 97 -21.47 13.39 12.67
CA PRO A 97 -21.76 13.83 14.03
C PRO A 97 -22.52 15.15 14.14
N PHE A 98 -23.42 15.24 15.12
CA PHE A 98 -24.19 16.43 15.47
C PHE A 98 -23.87 16.87 16.89
N ILE A 99 -23.35 18.08 17.05
CA ILE A 99 -23.05 18.65 18.37
C ILE A 99 -24.35 18.97 19.13
N TRP A 100 -24.41 18.54 20.38
CA TRP A 100 -25.51 18.84 21.30
C TRP A 100 -25.34 20.24 21.91
N ASP A 101 -26.43 21.01 21.93
CA ASP A 101 -26.49 22.33 22.55
C ASP A 101 -27.81 22.53 23.29
N ASN A 102 -27.73 22.52 24.61
CA ASN A 102 -28.86 22.72 25.50
C ASN A 102 -28.91 24.13 26.14
N ASN A 103 -28.05 25.06 25.70
CA ASN A 103 -27.98 26.44 26.19
C ASN A 103 -27.74 26.52 27.72
N GLN A 104 -26.98 25.57 28.28
CA GLN A 104 -26.53 25.56 29.68
C GLN A 104 -25.02 25.81 29.78
N TYR A 105 -24.63 26.84 30.54
CA TYR A 105 -23.23 27.31 30.62
C TYR A 105 -22.67 27.35 32.06
N ASP A 106 -23.55 27.37 33.06
CA ASP A 106 -23.15 27.52 34.46
C ASP A 106 -22.60 26.20 35.01
N ASN A 107 -21.28 26.14 35.15
CA ASN A 107 -20.57 25.02 35.76
C ASN A 107 -20.05 25.34 37.18
N SER A 108 -20.58 26.37 37.84
CA SER A 108 -20.11 26.82 39.17
C SER A 108 -20.50 25.90 40.33
N LYS A 109 -21.48 25.01 40.12
CA LYS A 109 -22.01 24.07 41.14
C LYS A 109 -21.89 22.61 40.73
N SER A 110 -22.14 22.30 39.45
CA SER A 110 -21.93 21.00 38.83
C SER A 110 -21.64 21.21 37.34
N CYS A 111 -21.06 20.23 36.65
CA CYS A 111 -20.95 20.24 35.19
C CYS A 111 -22.06 19.43 34.51
N GLU A 112 -23.06 18.97 35.26
CA GLU A 112 -24.20 18.21 34.74
C GLU A 112 -24.89 18.99 33.63
N GLU A 113 -25.03 18.37 32.46
CA GLU A 113 -25.70 18.97 31.30
C GLU A 113 -25.11 20.33 30.87
N THR A 114 -23.83 20.63 31.10
CA THR A 114 -23.21 21.92 30.70
C THR A 114 -22.70 21.90 29.25
N PHE A 115 -23.60 21.70 28.29
CA PHE A 115 -23.30 21.56 26.85
C PHE A 115 -23.55 22.83 26.01
N GLY A 116 -23.80 23.98 26.63
CA GLY A 116 -24.10 25.21 25.90
C GLY A 116 -22.99 25.60 24.92
N GLN A 117 -23.35 25.77 23.63
CA GLN A 117 -22.41 26.20 22.57
C GLN A 117 -22.79 27.56 21.97
N PHE A 118 -24.06 27.75 21.60
CA PHE A 118 -24.55 28.94 20.92
C PHE A 118 -25.43 29.79 21.84
N MET A 119 -24.95 30.97 22.21
CA MET A 119 -25.64 31.94 23.06
C MET A 119 -26.82 32.53 22.29
N ARG A 120 -28.01 31.96 22.51
CA ARG A 120 -29.24 32.34 21.77
C ARG A 120 -29.68 33.78 22.04
N SER A 121 -29.26 34.38 23.15
CA SER A 121 -29.65 35.73 23.56
C SER A 121 -28.99 36.84 22.74
N ASP A 122 -27.77 36.62 22.27
CA ASP A 122 -26.97 37.63 21.53
C ASP A 122 -26.40 37.09 20.21
N LEU A 123 -26.73 35.85 19.85
CA LEU A 123 -26.34 35.18 18.61
C LEU A 123 -24.83 35.00 18.48
N THR A 124 -24.15 34.72 19.59
CA THR A 124 -22.71 34.47 19.63
C THR A 124 -22.38 33.02 20.01
N TRP A 125 -21.18 32.54 19.69
CA TRP A 125 -20.67 31.26 20.19
C TRP A 125 -20.00 31.48 21.54
N ALA A 126 -20.30 30.63 22.52
CA ALA A 126 -19.67 30.66 23.84
C ALA A 126 -18.16 30.39 23.76
N ASN A 127 -17.74 29.61 22.77
CA ASN A 127 -16.34 29.44 22.40
C ASN A 127 -16.19 29.41 20.87
N PRO A 128 -15.96 30.57 20.23
CA PRO A 128 -15.85 30.65 18.77
C PRO A 128 -14.69 29.83 18.20
N GLU A 129 -13.53 29.85 18.86
CA GLU A 129 -12.32 29.11 18.44
C GLU A 129 -12.58 27.60 18.37
N MET A 130 -13.22 27.04 19.40
CA MET A 130 -13.57 25.62 19.41
C MET A 130 -14.51 25.25 18.27
N ILE A 131 -15.49 26.10 17.96
CA ILE A 131 -16.44 25.84 16.85
C ILE A 131 -15.75 25.95 15.49
N ASP A 132 -14.90 26.96 15.29
CA ASP A 132 -14.13 27.13 14.05
C ASP A 132 -13.22 25.92 13.79
N VAL A 133 -12.53 25.43 14.82
CA VAL A 133 -11.69 24.22 14.72
C VAL A 133 -12.53 23.00 14.37
N TYR A 134 -13.70 22.81 15.00
CA TYR A 134 -14.55 21.66 14.71
C TYR A 134 -15.08 21.68 13.27
N LEU A 135 -15.50 22.85 12.78
CA LEU A 135 -15.96 23.02 11.40
C LEU A 135 -14.83 22.79 10.40
N LEU A 136 -13.63 23.30 10.69
CA LEU A 136 -12.45 23.08 9.86
C LEU A 136 -12.16 21.58 9.73
N GLU A 137 -12.03 20.87 10.84
CA GLU A 137 -11.73 19.43 10.85
C GLU A 137 -12.84 18.59 10.21
N ALA A 138 -14.10 18.98 10.38
CA ALA A 138 -15.25 18.32 9.76
C ALA A 138 -15.35 18.57 8.23
N SER A 139 -14.78 19.67 7.73
CA SER A 139 -14.88 20.08 6.31
C SER A 139 -13.68 19.71 5.45
N ARG A 140 -12.54 19.33 6.05
CA ARG A 140 -11.38 18.87 5.28
C ARG A 140 -11.75 17.64 4.44
N PRO A 141 -11.39 17.56 3.16
CA PRO A 141 -11.43 16.30 2.42
C PRO A 141 -10.52 15.25 3.08
N LEU A 142 -10.87 13.96 3.02
CA LEU A 142 -9.99 12.89 3.55
C LEU A 142 -8.61 12.92 2.89
N ALA A 143 -8.57 13.29 1.60
CA ALA A 143 -7.34 13.46 0.82
C ALA A 143 -6.51 14.71 1.17
N ASP A 144 -7.07 15.69 1.89
CA ASP A 144 -6.49 17.05 2.05
C ASP A 144 -6.01 17.37 3.48
N ASP A 145 -6.08 16.41 4.42
CA ASP A 145 -5.57 16.61 5.77
C ASP A 145 -4.19 15.94 5.94
N PRO A 146 -3.07 16.66 5.65
CA PRO A 146 -1.72 16.12 5.84
C PRO A 146 -1.39 15.85 7.32
N GLU A 147 -2.24 16.30 8.25
CA GLU A 147 -2.18 16.03 9.69
C GLU A 147 -3.08 14.84 10.11
N LEU A 148 -3.84 14.22 9.20
CA LEU A 148 -4.55 12.96 9.50
C LEU A 148 -3.55 11.80 9.59
N PHE A 149 -2.52 11.86 8.74
CA PHE A 149 -1.50 10.82 8.54
C PHE A 149 -0.24 11.01 9.39
N ARG A 150 -0.21 12.03 10.26
CA ARG A 150 1.00 12.34 11.01
C ARG A 150 1.08 11.54 12.29
N ILE A 151 1.75 10.40 12.17
CA ILE A 151 2.70 10.03 13.20
C ILE A 151 4.03 10.53 12.68
N GLU A 152 4.51 11.62 13.29
CA GLU A 152 5.82 12.17 12.99
C GLU A 152 6.84 11.02 13.04
N PRO A 153 7.76 10.97 12.07
CA PRO A 153 8.78 9.96 12.09
C PRO A 153 9.53 10.11 13.41
N VAL A 154 9.79 9.00 14.07
CA VAL A 154 10.73 9.07 15.18
C VAL A 154 12.11 9.03 14.54
N ASP A 155 12.89 10.09 14.71
CA ASP A 155 14.27 10.18 14.23
C ASP A 155 15.12 9.11 14.94
N THR A 156 15.07 7.86 14.46
CA THR A 156 15.82 6.74 15.06
C THR A 156 16.91 6.22 14.14
N TYR A 157 16.77 6.46 12.83
CA TYR A 157 17.81 6.11 11.85
C TYR A 157 19.10 6.91 12.07
N ASP A 158 18.97 8.20 12.38
CA ASP A 158 20.11 9.10 12.57
C ASP A 158 20.71 8.99 14.00
N ASP A 159 19.91 8.60 14.99
CA ASP A 159 20.28 8.55 16.42
C ASP A 159 21.34 7.49 16.77
N LEU A 160 21.58 6.52 15.88
CA LEU A 160 22.54 5.42 16.10
C LEU A 160 23.76 5.48 15.15
N ASP A 161 24.04 6.63 14.51
CA ASP A 161 25.09 6.79 13.48
C ASP A 161 24.91 5.81 12.29
N MET A 162 23.67 5.48 11.93
CA MET A 162 23.33 4.45 10.94
C MET A 162 23.03 5.02 9.56
N GLU A 163 23.34 6.29 9.32
CA GLU A 163 23.25 6.92 8.00
C GLU A 163 24.35 6.33 7.09
N ILE A 164 24.10 5.12 6.61
CA ILE A 164 24.98 4.42 5.68
C ILE A 164 24.55 4.86 4.28
N ASP A 165 24.82 6.11 3.92
CA ASP A 165 24.68 6.56 2.53
C ASP A 165 26.07 6.94 2.00
N TYR A 166 26.74 5.97 1.37
CA TYR A 166 28.10 6.17 0.92
C TYR A 166 28.12 6.99 -0.36
N GLY A 167 28.44 8.28 -0.20
CA GLY A 167 28.72 9.18 -1.30
C GLY A 167 27.46 9.75 -1.94
N GLN A 168 27.70 10.58 -2.94
CA GLN A 168 26.65 11.25 -3.70
C GLN A 168 26.81 10.84 -5.15
N VAL A 169 25.78 10.19 -5.72
CA VAL A 169 25.69 9.92 -7.14
C VAL A 169 24.76 10.92 -7.80
N GLU A 170 25.14 11.36 -8.99
CA GLU A 170 24.35 12.30 -9.78
C GLU A 170 23.07 11.63 -10.30
N TRP A 171 21.94 12.32 -10.17
CA TRP A 171 20.67 11.88 -10.71
C TRP A 171 20.43 12.48 -12.09
N ASP A 172 20.23 11.64 -13.11
CA ASP A 172 19.82 12.11 -14.44
C ASP A 172 18.31 12.38 -14.49
N ASP A 173 17.95 13.67 -14.42
CA ASP A 173 16.55 14.14 -14.48
C ASP A 173 15.86 13.84 -15.83
N SER A 174 16.62 13.57 -16.89
CA SER A 174 16.06 13.29 -18.22
C SER A 174 15.53 11.87 -18.36
N VAL A 175 15.97 10.95 -17.48
CA VAL A 175 15.53 9.55 -17.47
C VAL A 175 14.05 9.47 -17.06
N THR A 176 13.27 8.75 -17.83
CA THR A 176 11.83 8.53 -17.62
C THR A 176 11.54 7.12 -17.12
N ALA A 177 10.38 6.93 -16.47
CA ALA A 177 9.96 5.61 -15.99
C ALA A 177 9.88 4.60 -17.14
N ARG A 178 9.42 5.06 -18.31
CA ARG A 178 9.35 4.25 -19.52
C ARG A 178 10.74 3.78 -19.97
N GLN A 179 11.74 4.67 -19.94
CA GLN A 179 13.11 4.32 -20.34
C GLN A 179 13.71 3.27 -19.42
N ILE A 180 13.65 3.45 -18.09
CA ILE A 180 14.21 2.44 -17.17
C ILE A 180 13.47 1.12 -17.30
N ALA A 181 12.14 1.13 -17.44
CA ALA A 181 11.37 -0.10 -17.64
C ALA A 181 11.77 -0.78 -18.97
N GLU A 182 11.96 -0.02 -20.04
CA GLU A 182 12.44 -0.57 -21.31
C GLU A 182 13.83 -1.21 -21.17
N GLU A 183 14.74 -0.54 -20.46
CA GLU A 183 16.12 -0.98 -20.24
C GLU A 183 16.24 -2.21 -19.34
N MET A 184 15.39 -2.33 -18.30
CA MET A 184 15.29 -3.51 -17.44
C MET A 184 15.03 -4.80 -18.25
N GLY A 185 14.24 -4.71 -19.33
CA GLY A 185 14.02 -5.80 -20.28
C GLY A 185 13.17 -6.94 -19.72
N PHE A 186 13.81 -7.86 -18.99
CA PHE A 186 13.24 -9.01 -18.29
C PHE A 186 13.95 -9.15 -16.95
N GLY A 187 13.19 -9.13 -15.86
CA GLY A 187 13.74 -9.13 -14.51
C GLY A 187 13.59 -10.49 -13.79
N TRP A 188 14.29 -10.62 -12.67
CA TRP A 188 14.27 -11.81 -11.81
C TRP A 188 14.00 -11.39 -10.35
N ASN A 189 13.20 -12.15 -9.61
CA ASN A 189 12.94 -11.90 -8.19
C ASN A 189 13.82 -12.79 -7.30
N LEU A 190 14.41 -12.19 -6.27
CA LEU A 190 15.07 -12.90 -5.17
C LEU A 190 14.03 -13.37 -4.14
N GLY A 191 13.09 -14.23 -4.55
CA GLY A 191 11.96 -14.66 -3.72
C GLY A 191 12.34 -15.65 -2.62
N ASN A 192 11.53 -15.76 -1.57
CA ASN A 192 11.75 -16.60 -0.40
C ASN A 192 13.15 -16.44 0.24
N THR A 193 13.59 -15.19 0.34
CA THR A 193 14.91 -14.76 0.83
C THR A 193 14.73 -13.69 1.90
N LEU A 194 14.90 -12.40 1.58
CA LEU A 194 14.69 -11.29 2.50
C LEU A 194 13.20 -11.01 2.77
N ASP A 195 12.31 -11.59 2.00
CA ASP A 195 10.88 -11.65 2.26
C ASP A 195 10.50 -12.71 3.31
N ALA A 196 11.37 -13.67 3.60
CA ALA A 196 11.05 -14.75 4.51
C ALA A 196 10.89 -14.26 5.96
N PHE A 197 9.81 -14.69 6.61
CA PHE A 197 9.51 -14.36 8.01
C PHE A 197 8.86 -15.53 8.75
N GLU A 198 8.93 -15.52 10.08
CA GLU A 198 8.20 -16.43 10.96
C GLU A 198 7.22 -15.66 11.86
N ASN A 199 6.10 -16.25 12.24
CA ASN A 199 5.12 -15.62 13.14
C ASN A 199 5.40 -15.92 14.62
N VAL A 200 6.64 -15.69 15.08
CA VAL A 200 7.07 -16.09 16.44
C VAL A 200 7.43 -14.91 17.34
N GLU A 201 8.39 -14.08 16.96
CA GLU A 201 8.84 -12.92 17.74
C GLU A 201 9.30 -11.78 16.82
N GLN A 202 9.30 -10.56 17.36
CA GLN A 202 9.92 -9.38 16.75
C GLN A 202 11.44 -9.47 16.81
N ASN A 203 12.12 -8.71 15.95
CA ASN A 203 13.57 -8.65 15.84
C ASN A 203 14.22 -10.02 15.56
N GLN A 204 13.87 -10.61 14.41
CA GLN A 204 14.35 -11.95 14.01
C GLN A 204 15.81 -11.99 13.55
N GLY A 205 16.45 -10.82 13.41
CA GLY A 205 17.82 -10.67 12.92
C GLY A 205 18.01 -11.15 11.47
N VAL A 206 19.27 -11.11 11.01
CA VAL A 206 19.62 -11.43 9.60
C VAL A 206 19.41 -12.89 9.20
N GLY A 207 19.25 -13.79 10.18
CA GLY A 207 18.98 -15.20 9.92
C GLY A 207 17.67 -15.45 9.16
N SER A 208 16.71 -14.51 9.24
CA SER A 208 15.45 -14.56 8.51
C SER A 208 15.62 -14.81 7.01
N GLU A 209 16.70 -14.33 6.41
CA GLU A 209 17.00 -14.51 4.99
C GLU A 209 16.97 -15.99 4.52
N MET A 210 17.27 -16.93 5.42
CA MET A 210 17.41 -18.36 5.10
C MET A 210 16.29 -19.24 5.65
N ILE A 211 15.32 -18.70 6.39
CA ILE A 211 14.38 -19.53 7.17
C ILE A 211 13.39 -20.30 6.29
N TRP A 212 13.16 -19.84 5.04
CA TRP A 212 12.36 -20.57 4.05
C TRP A 212 13.19 -21.50 3.16
N GLY A 213 14.44 -21.79 3.55
CA GLY A 213 15.25 -22.87 2.99
C GLY A 213 16.22 -22.48 1.87
N ASN A 214 16.20 -21.21 1.41
CA ASN A 214 17.23 -20.71 0.50
C ASN A 214 18.56 -20.50 1.24
N PRO A 215 19.72 -20.67 0.56
CA PRO A 215 21.01 -20.29 1.11
C PRO A 215 21.12 -18.77 1.25
N GLU A 216 22.02 -18.31 2.12
CA GLU A 216 22.42 -16.90 2.21
C GLU A 216 22.81 -16.36 0.81
N THR A 217 22.29 -15.19 0.45
CA THR A 217 22.62 -14.53 -0.82
C THR A 217 24.09 -14.15 -0.83
N THR A 218 24.80 -14.47 -1.91
CA THR A 218 26.21 -14.09 -2.07
C THR A 218 26.41 -13.21 -3.30
N GLU A 219 27.52 -12.48 -3.33
CA GLU A 219 27.88 -11.64 -4.48
C GLU A 219 28.04 -12.48 -5.77
N GLU A 220 28.50 -13.73 -5.66
CA GLU A 220 28.64 -14.65 -6.80
C GLU A 220 27.29 -15.06 -7.41
N MET A 221 26.22 -15.08 -6.61
CA MET A 221 24.86 -15.25 -7.16
C MET A 221 24.50 -14.09 -8.09
N ILE A 222 24.84 -12.86 -7.69
CA ILE A 222 24.59 -11.66 -8.49
C ILE A 222 25.48 -11.65 -9.74
N ASP A 223 26.75 -12.09 -9.63
CA ASP A 223 27.62 -12.29 -10.79
C ASP A 223 26.99 -13.23 -11.82
N GLU A 224 26.38 -14.32 -11.37
CA GLU A 224 25.75 -15.29 -12.28
C GLU A 224 24.50 -14.71 -12.97
N LEU A 225 23.70 -13.89 -12.27
CA LEU A 225 22.59 -13.14 -12.89
C LEU A 225 23.10 -12.23 -14.01
N VAL A 226 24.16 -11.46 -13.75
CA VAL A 226 24.79 -10.54 -14.71
C VAL A 226 25.38 -11.31 -15.89
N ASN A 227 26.12 -12.39 -15.64
CA ASN A 227 26.73 -13.24 -16.67
C ASN A 227 25.67 -13.89 -17.58
N THR A 228 24.51 -14.23 -17.01
CA THR A 228 23.37 -14.78 -17.75
C THR A 228 22.71 -13.73 -18.65
N GLY A 229 22.82 -12.45 -18.28
CA GLY A 229 22.37 -11.30 -19.06
C GLY A 229 21.15 -10.59 -18.49
N PHE A 230 20.80 -10.84 -17.23
CA PHE A 230 19.82 -10.02 -16.52
C PHE A 230 20.32 -8.59 -16.39
N LYS A 231 19.38 -7.65 -16.41
CA LYS A 231 19.63 -6.22 -16.19
C LYS A 231 18.89 -5.66 -15.00
N ALA A 232 18.00 -6.46 -14.41
CA ALA A 232 17.15 -6.02 -13.33
C ALA A 232 16.85 -7.17 -12.36
N VAL A 233 16.84 -6.86 -11.08
CA VAL A 233 16.47 -7.75 -9.99
C VAL A 233 15.45 -7.06 -9.10
N ARG A 234 14.44 -7.81 -8.65
CA ARG A 234 13.52 -7.38 -7.60
C ARG A 234 13.88 -8.10 -6.32
N ILE A 235 14.09 -7.33 -5.26
CA ILE A 235 14.49 -7.80 -3.93
C ILE A 235 13.28 -7.59 -3.01
N PRO A 236 12.41 -8.60 -2.86
CA PRO A 236 11.30 -8.53 -1.93
C PRO A 236 11.82 -8.57 -0.49
N VAL A 237 11.33 -7.69 0.38
CA VAL A 237 11.78 -7.60 1.78
C VAL A 237 10.59 -7.46 2.74
N THR A 238 10.56 -8.29 3.77
CA THR A 238 9.60 -8.17 4.87
C THR A 238 10.26 -7.42 6.03
N TRP A 239 9.55 -6.46 6.64
CA TRP A 239 10.14 -5.55 7.62
C TRP A 239 9.47 -5.67 8.99
N HIS A 240 8.22 -6.14 9.06
CA HIS A 240 7.41 -6.03 10.28
C HIS A 240 7.96 -6.84 11.45
N ASN A 241 8.72 -7.90 11.18
CA ASN A 241 9.39 -8.79 12.13
C ASN A 241 10.83 -8.35 12.47
N HIS A 242 11.27 -7.21 11.94
CA HIS A 242 12.61 -6.65 12.12
C HIS A 242 12.58 -5.31 12.85
N LEU A 243 11.63 -5.11 13.75
CA LEU A 243 11.51 -3.88 14.53
C LEU A 243 12.03 -4.07 15.96
N ILE A 244 12.84 -3.13 16.45
CA ILE A 244 13.54 -3.25 17.75
C ILE A 244 12.91 -2.46 18.89
N ASP A 245 11.97 -1.55 18.61
CA ASP A 245 11.30 -0.72 19.62
C ASP A 245 9.93 -0.20 19.18
N ASP A 246 9.15 0.35 20.11
CA ASP A 246 7.81 0.90 19.87
C ASP A 246 7.77 2.14 18.96
N LYS A 247 8.94 2.59 18.48
CA LYS A 247 9.12 3.67 17.52
C LYS A 247 9.28 3.16 16.08
N TYR A 248 9.07 1.85 15.86
CA TYR A 248 9.20 1.20 14.55
C TYR A 248 10.63 1.24 14.02
N THR A 249 11.65 1.33 14.88
CA THR A 249 13.03 1.32 14.45
C THR A 249 13.34 -0.01 13.79
N ILE A 250 13.75 0.03 12.52
CA ILE A 250 14.21 -1.15 11.79
C ILE A 250 15.54 -1.59 12.38
N ASP A 251 15.69 -2.90 12.63
CA ASP A 251 16.93 -3.49 13.08
C ASP A 251 18.09 -3.06 12.17
N PRO A 252 19.11 -2.38 12.72
CA PRO A 252 20.24 -1.90 11.94
C PRO A 252 20.99 -3.00 11.20
N GLU A 253 21.10 -4.19 11.79
CA GLU A 253 21.75 -5.34 11.15
C GLU A 253 20.94 -5.83 9.95
N TRP A 254 19.61 -5.84 10.06
CA TRP A 254 18.70 -6.16 8.97
C TRP A 254 18.80 -5.15 7.82
N MET A 255 18.72 -3.85 8.12
CA MET A 255 18.88 -2.80 7.11
C MET A 255 20.23 -2.91 6.40
N TRP A 256 21.32 -3.12 7.16
CA TRP A 256 22.66 -3.29 6.58
C TRP A 256 22.74 -4.50 5.67
N ARG A 257 22.10 -5.62 6.04
CA ARG A 257 22.07 -6.83 5.22
C ARG A 257 21.31 -6.60 3.91
N VAL A 258 20.12 -6.00 3.97
CA VAL A 258 19.35 -5.63 2.77
C VAL A 258 20.17 -4.72 1.86
N LYS A 259 20.80 -3.69 2.44
CA LYS A 259 21.65 -2.75 1.72
C LYS A 259 22.83 -3.44 1.04
N THR A 260 23.46 -4.40 1.70
CA THR A 260 24.56 -5.19 1.13
C THR A 260 24.14 -5.90 -0.17
N VAL A 261 22.97 -6.54 -0.18
CA VAL A 261 22.46 -7.24 -1.38
C VAL A 261 22.09 -6.24 -2.48
N VAL A 262 21.43 -5.12 -2.14
CA VAL A 262 21.12 -4.04 -3.09
C VAL A 262 22.40 -3.48 -3.70
N ASP A 263 23.41 -3.19 -2.89
CA ASP A 263 24.69 -2.63 -3.31
C ASP A 263 25.42 -3.55 -4.29
N TRP A 264 25.48 -4.86 -4.02
CA TRP A 264 26.05 -5.83 -4.98
C TRP A 264 25.38 -5.75 -6.35
N CYS A 265 24.06 -5.56 -6.39
CA CYS A 265 23.31 -5.45 -7.64
C CYS A 265 23.61 -4.13 -8.36
N ILE A 266 23.54 -3.00 -7.63
CA ILE A 266 23.80 -1.66 -8.18
C ILE A 266 25.25 -1.54 -8.68
N TYR A 267 26.24 -2.02 -7.92
CA TYR A 267 27.66 -1.99 -8.33
C TYR A 267 27.94 -2.80 -9.60
N LYS A 268 27.12 -3.81 -9.89
CA LYS A 268 27.21 -4.61 -11.11
C LYS A 268 26.35 -4.06 -12.25
N GLY A 269 25.73 -2.90 -12.06
CA GLY A 269 24.93 -2.19 -13.07
C GLY A 269 23.54 -2.77 -13.29
N LEU A 270 23.00 -3.51 -12.31
CA LEU A 270 21.62 -3.95 -12.35
C LEU A 270 20.69 -2.84 -11.86
N TYR A 271 19.52 -2.74 -12.48
CA TYR A 271 18.37 -2.11 -11.85
C TYR A 271 17.89 -2.95 -10.66
N VAL A 272 17.51 -2.31 -9.57
CA VAL A 272 16.97 -2.94 -8.37
C VAL A 272 15.58 -2.38 -8.08
N ILE A 273 14.61 -3.27 -7.86
CA ILE A 273 13.32 -2.92 -7.24
C ILE A 273 13.35 -3.41 -5.79
N LEU A 274 13.19 -2.51 -4.83
CA LEU A 274 13.12 -2.79 -3.39
C LEU A 274 11.72 -2.47 -2.86
N ASN A 275 11.12 -3.34 -2.04
CA ASN A 275 9.76 -3.14 -1.54
C ASN A 275 9.56 -3.42 -0.05
N THR A 276 8.31 -3.29 0.40
CA THR A 276 7.78 -4.02 1.57
C THR A 276 6.93 -5.20 1.10
N HIS A 277 7.15 -6.41 1.63
CA HIS A 277 6.64 -7.65 1.04
C HIS A 277 5.52 -8.33 1.84
N HIS A 278 5.84 -9.08 2.90
CA HIS A 278 4.85 -9.78 3.72
C HIS A 278 4.44 -8.99 4.97
N ASP A 279 4.29 -7.68 4.81
CA ASP A 279 3.87 -6.75 5.88
C ASP A 279 2.36 -6.50 5.87
N ASN A 280 1.58 -7.27 5.12
CA ASN A 280 0.12 -7.22 5.17
C ASN A 280 -0.39 -8.07 6.34
N ALA A 281 -1.01 -7.45 7.32
CA ALA A 281 -1.61 -8.11 8.47
C ALA A 281 -2.79 -9.02 8.08
N ASN A 282 -3.22 -9.88 9.01
CA ASN A 282 -4.41 -10.72 8.86
C ASN A 282 -5.66 -10.02 9.40
N HIS A 283 -6.84 -10.30 8.83
CA HIS A 283 -8.10 -9.70 9.29
C HIS A 283 -8.42 -10.00 10.76
N ASN A 284 -8.06 -11.21 11.20
CA ASN A 284 -8.39 -11.74 12.52
C ASN A 284 -7.57 -11.11 13.65
N ILE A 285 -6.49 -10.39 13.34
CA ILE A 285 -5.74 -9.56 14.29
C ILE A 285 -6.49 -8.25 14.40
N PHE A 286 -7.21 -8.07 15.51
CA PHE A 286 -8.10 -6.94 15.66
C PHE A 286 -8.03 -6.25 17.05
N PRO A 287 -7.74 -4.93 17.11
CA PRO A 287 -7.12 -4.14 16.02
C PRO A 287 -5.73 -4.69 15.67
N ILE A 288 -5.22 -4.36 14.48
CA ILE A 288 -3.79 -4.62 14.23
C ILE A 288 -2.97 -3.90 15.30
N GLN A 289 -1.95 -4.59 15.80
CA GLN A 289 -1.08 -4.10 16.87
C GLN A 289 0.25 -3.66 16.28
N TYR A 290 1.03 -2.95 17.09
CA TYR A 290 2.43 -2.62 16.79
C TYR A 290 3.17 -3.81 16.17
N GLY A 291 3.87 -3.54 15.05
CA GLY A 291 4.72 -4.51 14.36
C GLY A 291 3.97 -5.63 13.61
N GLN A 292 2.66 -5.51 13.40
CA GLN A 292 1.90 -6.44 12.55
C GLN A 292 1.79 -5.98 11.08
N GLY A 293 2.35 -4.82 10.75
CA GLY A 293 2.31 -4.26 9.41
C GLY A 293 1.07 -3.41 9.15
N TYR A 294 0.41 -3.61 8.00
CA TYR A 294 -0.73 -2.81 7.54
C TYR A 294 -1.93 -3.66 7.13
N TYR A 295 -3.13 -3.06 7.15
CA TYR A 295 -4.36 -3.66 6.63
C TYR A 295 -5.23 -2.58 5.95
N PRO A 296 -5.73 -2.81 4.72
CA PRO A 296 -6.43 -1.76 3.96
C PRO A 296 -7.92 -1.67 4.33
N LEU A 297 -8.24 -1.34 5.59
CA LEU A 297 -9.61 -1.00 6.03
C LEU A 297 -9.56 0.12 7.09
N ASN A 298 -10.60 0.96 7.18
CA ASN A 298 -10.56 2.18 8.01
C ASN A 298 -10.31 1.88 9.48
N LYS A 299 -10.76 0.68 9.91
CA LYS A 299 -10.52 0.09 11.23
C LYS A 299 -9.06 0.06 11.66
N ASP A 300 -8.14 -0.13 10.72
CA ASP A 300 -6.72 -0.39 10.97
C ASP A 300 -5.82 0.72 10.42
N ALA A 301 -6.40 1.73 9.77
CA ALA A 301 -5.63 2.75 9.06
C ALA A 301 -4.66 3.55 9.94
N GLU A 302 -4.84 3.67 11.25
CA GLU A 302 -4.00 4.51 12.12
C GLU A 302 -2.67 3.82 12.32
N GLU A 303 -2.77 2.52 12.63
CA GLU A 303 -1.61 1.68 12.82
C GLU A 303 -0.97 1.33 11.47
N SER A 304 -1.77 1.16 10.42
CA SER A 304 -1.26 0.94 9.06
C SER A 304 -0.48 2.15 8.56
N GLU A 305 -1.02 3.36 8.70
CA GLU A 305 -0.35 4.61 8.33
C GLU A 305 0.91 4.82 9.18
N ARG A 306 0.83 4.54 10.49
CA ARG A 306 1.99 4.57 11.39
C ARG A 306 3.13 3.71 10.88
N TYR A 307 2.81 2.44 10.61
CA TYR A 307 3.74 1.46 10.13
C TYR A 307 4.32 1.90 8.78
N ILE A 308 3.46 2.13 7.79
CA ILE A 308 3.85 2.48 6.42
C ILE A 308 4.78 3.69 6.39
N TYR A 309 4.42 4.78 7.08
CA TYR A 309 5.21 6.00 7.06
C TYR A 309 6.57 5.82 7.73
N ASN A 310 6.63 5.21 8.92
CA ASN A 310 7.90 5.03 9.64
C ASN A 310 8.86 4.07 8.93
N ILE A 311 8.34 2.98 8.35
CA ILE A 311 9.15 2.02 7.60
C ILE A 311 9.71 2.66 6.32
N TRP A 312 8.84 3.30 5.52
CA TRP A 312 9.30 3.94 4.28
C TRP A 312 10.20 5.14 4.51
N LYS A 313 10.03 5.89 5.60
CA LYS A 313 10.95 6.98 5.94
C LYS A 313 12.36 6.46 6.18
N GLN A 314 12.51 5.41 7.00
CA GLN A 314 13.81 4.80 7.30
C GLN A 314 14.44 4.15 6.07
N ILE A 315 13.66 3.40 5.27
CA ILE A 315 14.14 2.82 4.00
C ILE A 315 14.61 3.94 3.07
N ALA A 316 13.79 4.98 2.85
CA ALA A 316 14.17 6.07 1.97
C ALA A 316 15.44 6.79 2.45
N THR A 317 15.58 7.07 3.74
CA THR A 317 16.81 7.66 4.30
C THR A 317 18.03 6.76 4.07
N ALA A 318 17.91 5.45 4.30
CA ALA A 318 18.98 4.48 4.08
C ALA A 318 19.46 4.38 2.62
N PHE A 319 18.56 4.67 1.67
CA PHE A 319 18.73 4.47 0.24
C PHE A 319 18.54 5.79 -0.54
N ASN A 320 19.26 6.85 -0.16
CA ASN A 320 19.08 8.19 -0.72
C ASN A 320 20.12 8.59 -1.79
N ASN A 321 21.06 9.46 -1.45
CA ASN A 321 21.99 10.13 -2.35
C ASN A 321 23.09 9.23 -2.91
N GLY A 322 23.37 8.08 -2.31
CA GLY A 322 24.26 7.05 -2.85
C GLY A 322 23.65 6.24 -3.99
N TYR A 323 22.37 6.43 -4.30
CA TYR A 323 21.64 5.69 -5.34
C TYR A 323 21.01 6.59 -6.38
N ASP A 324 21.19 6.22 -7.65
CA ASP A 324 20.59 6.89 -8.80
C ASP A 324 19.31 6.17 -9.26
N HIS A 325 18.95 6.35 -10.53
CA HIS A 325 17.78 5.76 -11.17
C HIS A 325 17.80 4.23 -11.28
N HIS A 326 18.94 3.58 -11.01
CA HIS A 326 19.01 2.12 -10.95
C HIS A 326 18.23 1.56 -9.76
N LEU A 327 18.06 2.31 -8.66
CA LEU A 327 17.24 1.89 -7.53
C LEU A 327 15.83 2.48 -7.61
N VAL A 328 14.85 1.58 -7.74
CA VAL A 328 13.40 1.84 -7.76
C VAL A 328 12.79 1.33 -6.46
N PHE A 329 11.90 2.12 -5.86
CA PHE A 329 11.10 1.66 -4.72
C PHE A 329 9.75 1.17 -5.18
N GLU A 330 9.27 0.06 -4.63
CA GLU A 330 7.89 -0.41 -4.78
C GLU A 330 7.21 -0.38 -3.43
N GLY A 331 6.18 0.48 -3.30
CA GLY A 331 5.64 0.85 -2.00
C GLY A 331 5.11 -0.29 -1.17
N LEU A 332 4.21 -1.09 -1.73
CA LEU A 332 3.59 -2.23 -1.07
C LEU A 332 3.53 -3.37 -2.09
N ASN A 333 3.69 -4.61 -1.65
CA ASN A 333 3.67 -5.78 -2.53
C ASN A 333 2.26 -6.17 -3.00
N GLU A 334 1.50 -6.86 -2.15
CA GLU A 334 0.15 -7.32 -2.46
C GLU A 334 -0.83 -6.90 -1.35
N PRO A 335 -1.01 -5.58 -1.14
CA PRO A 335 -1.90 -5.07 -0.12
C PRO A 335 -3.33 -5.54 -0.38
N ARG A 336 -3.95 -6.25 0.56
CA ARG A 336 -5.24 -6.91 0.37
C ARG A 336 -5.97 -7.16 1.68
N MET A 337 -7.24 -7.52 1.54
CA MET A 337 -8.09 -7.90 2.66
C MET A 337 -7.86 -9.38 3.03
N ARG A 338 -6.66 -9.69 3.56
CA ARG A 338 -6.29 -11.06 3.96
C ARG A 338 -7.35 -11.69 4.86
N ASP A 339 -7.69 -12.95 4.61
CA ASP A 339 -8.72 -13.75 5.30
C ASP A 339 -10.18 -13.30 5.09
N LEU A 340 -10.45 -12.40 4.13
CA LEU A 340 -11.82 -12.09 3.66
C LEU A 340 -12.13 -12.81 2.34
N GLU A 341 -13.42 -12.91 2.01
CA GLU A 341 -13.91 -13.60 0.81
C GLU A 341 -13.26 -13.04 -0.48
N HIS A 342 -13.25 -11.72 -0.62
CA HIS A 342 -12.71 -11.01 -1.79
C HIS A 342 -11.24 -10.60 -1.60
N GLU A 343 -10.41 -11.49 -1.04
CA GLU A 343 -8.97 -11.24 -0.83
C GLU A 343 -8.21 -11.04 -2.14
N TRP A 344 -8.55 -11.82 -3.18
CA TRP A 344 -7.76 -11.93 -4.42
C TRP A 344 -8.47 -11.39 -5.68
N TRP A 345 -9.77 -11.12 -5.62
CA TRP A 345 -10.55 -10.62 -6.75
C TRP A 345 -11.52 -9.52 -6.31
N TYR A 346 -11.86 -8.65 -7.25
CA TYR A 346 -12.74 -7.54 -7.02
C TYR A 346 -14.22 -7.96 -7.13
N SER A 347 -15.04 -7.43 -6.22
CA SER A 347 -16.50 -7.55 -6.30
C SER A 347 -17.14 -6.21 -6.01
N LYS A 348 -17.85 -5.66 -7.01
CA LYS A 348 -18.62 -4.41 -6.88
C LYS A 348 -19.77 -4.50 -5.86
N ASP A 349 -20.17 -5.72 -5.49
CA ASP A 349 -21.28 -5.95 -4.56
C ASP A 349 -20.77 -6.06 -3.11
N ASP A 350 -19.44 -6.09 -2.91
CA ASP A 350 -18.80 -6.04 -1.61
C ASP A 350 -18.20 -4.65 -1.35
N LEU A 351 -18.85 -3.89 -0.48
CA LEU A 351 -18.42 -2.53 -0.10
C LEU A 351 -17.02 -2.51 0.53
N ALA A 352 -16.55 -3.62 1.10
CA ALA A 352 -15.19 -3.71 1.63
C ALA A 352 -14.14 -3.63 0.51
N CYS A 353 -14.44 -4.09 -0.71
CA CYS A 353 -13.53 -3.96 -1.86
C CYS A 353 -13.29 -2.50 -2.23
N ASP A 354 -14.35 -1.70 -2.32
CA ASP A 354 -14.25 -0.27 -2.66
C ASP A 354 -13.54 0.50 -1.56
N GLU A 355 -13.94 0.29 -0.29
CA GLU A 355 -13.26 0.91 0.85
C GLU A 355 -11.77 0.57 0.88
N ALA A 356 -11.42 -0.72 0.69
CA ALA A 356 -10.02 -1.14 0.72
C ALA A 356 -9.20 -0.53 -0.42
N ALA A 357 -9.79 -0.36 -1.60
CA ALA A 357 -9.13 0.26 -2.74
C ALA A 357 -8.90 1.76 -2.50
N GLU A 358 -9.89 2.46 -1.94
CA GLU A 358 -9.78 3.88 -1.59
C GLU A 358 -8.73 4.11 -0.50
N ILE A 359 -8.71 3.29 0.55
CA ILE A 359 -7.71 3.37 1.62
C ILE A 359 -6.32 3.05 1.08
N LEU A 360 -6.19 2.07 0.21
CA LEU A 360 -4.92 1.76 -0.43
C LEU A 360 -4.42 2.94 -1.29
N ASN A 361 -5.30 3.69 -1.94
CA ASN A 361 -4.88 4.91 -2.65
C ASN A 361 -4.25 5.91 -1.67
N GLU A 362 -4.80 6.06 -0.45
CA GLU A 362 -4.19 6.89 0.60
C GLU A 362 -2.86 6.33 1.09
N TYR A 363 -2.74 5.01 1.26
CA TYR A 363 -1.47 4.38 1.62
C TYR A 363 -0.40 4.59 0.54
N ASN A 364 -0.76 4.48 -0.74
CA ASN A 364 0.15 4.77 -1.85
C ASN A 364 0.62 6.24 -1.86
N LYS A 365 -0.27 7.20 -1.53
CA LYS A 365 0.11 8.60 -1.32
C LYS A 365 1.05 8.76 -0.12
N LEU A 366 0.80 8.05 0.97
CA LEU A 366 1.60 8.10 2.18
C LEU A 366 3.02 7.56 1.97
N VAL A 367 3.16 6.43 1.26
CA VAL A 367 4.47 5.90 0.84
C VAL A 367 5.22 6.94 0.02
N LEU A 368 4.57 7.50 -1.02
CA LEU A 368 5.20 8.51 -1.87
C LEU A 368 5.65 9.72 -1.04
N LYS A 369 4.78 10.19 -0.13
CA LYS A 369 5.11 11.28 0.80
C LYS A 369 6.33 10.95 1.66
N ALA A 370 6.36 9.78 2.31
CA ALA A 370 7.46 9.36 3.19
C ALA A 370 8.80 9.37 2.44
N ILE A 371 8.81 8.86 1.20
CA ILE A 371 9.97 8.87 0.31
C ILE A 371 10.38 10.30 -0.04
N ARG A 372 9.47 11.13 -0.57
CA ARG A 372 9.78 12.50 -1.04
C ARG A 372 10.25 13.41 0.10
N ASP A 373 9.69 13.27 1.30
CA ASP A 373 10.06 14.06 2.47
C ASP A 373 11.52 13.83 2.93
N THR A 374 12.21 12.79 2.45
CA THR A 374 13.64 12.58 2.75
C THR A 374 14.58 13.47 1.95
N GLY A 375 14.08 14.19 0.94
CA GLY A 375 14.92 15.07 0.11
C GLY A 375 15.93 14.30 -0.74
N GLY A 376 16.95 15.00 -1.26
CA GLY A 376 18.03 14.37 -2.02
C GLY A 376 17.57 13.71 -3.32
N ASN A 377 18.19 12.58 -3.69
CA ASN A 377 17.79 11.81 -4.87
C ASN A 377 16.39 11.20 -4.73
N ASN A 378 15.88 11.03 -3.51
CA ASN A 378 14.53 10.53 -3.27
C ASN A 378 13.43 11.51 -3.71
N GLU A 379 13.70 12.80 -3.89
CA GLU A 379 12.73 13.72 -4.52
C GLU A 379 12.41 13.32 -5.97
N LYS A 380 13.31 12.56 -6.62
CA LYS A 380 13.27 12.23 -8.05
C LYS A 380 13.12 10.73 -8.32
N ARG A 381 13.23 9.91 -7.26
CA ARG A 381 13.24 8.45 -7.35
C ARG A 381 11.97 7.88 -7.96
N PHE A 382 12.13 6.88 -8.81
CA PHE A 382 11.02 6.11 -9.35
C PHE A 382 10.33 5.31 -8.25
N VAL A 383 9.00 5.42 -8.18
CA VAL A 383 8.17 4.73 -7.18
C VAL A 383 7.10 3.91 -7.90
N MET A 384 7.09 2.61 -7.63
CA MET A 384 6.06 1.67 -8.03
C MET A 384 4.92 1.67 -7.01
N VAL A 385 3.68 1.76 -7.49
CA VAL A 385 2.46 1.70 -6.68
C VAL A 385 1.57 0.56 -7.16
N THR A 386 0.93 -0.11 -6.21
CA THR A 386 0.15 -1.33 -6.46
C THR A 386 -1.33 -1.09 -6.22
N PRO A 387 -2.21 -1.67 -7.06
CA PRO A 387 -3.62 -1.87 -6.71
C PRO A 387 -3.74 -2.97 -5.64
N LEU A 388 -4.96 -3.22 -5.14
CA LEU A 388 -5.20 -4.31 -4.19
C LEU A 388 -4.73 -5.65 -4.77
N ALA A 389 -4.07 -6.45 -3.93
CA ALA A 389 -3.43 -7.73 -4.25
C ALA A 389 -2.43 -7.65 -5.43
N ALA A 390 -1.97 -6.44 -5.79
CA ALA A 390 -1.30 -6.14 -7.06
C ALA A 390 -2.00 -6.73 -8.30
N SER A 391 -3.28 -7.08 -8.20
CA SER A 391 -3.88 -8.00 -9.15
C SER A 391 -4.34 -7.28 -10.41
N TYR A 392 -4.28 -7.97 -11.55
CA TYR A 392 -4.88 -7.50 -12.79
C TYR A 392 -6.36 -7.12 -12.62
N ASP A 393 -7.12 -7.89 -11.82
CA ASP A 393 -8.56 -7.67 -11.67
C ASP A 393 -8.87 -6.37 -10.91
N PHE A 394 -8.23 -6.14 -9.75
CA PHE A 394 -8.36 -4.87 -9.03
C PHE A 394 -7.84 -3.70 -9.87
N ALA A 395 -6.70 -3.87 -10.56
CA ALA A 395 -6.16 -2.85 -11.45
C ALA A 395 -7.14 -2.42 -12.54
N MET A 396 -7.98 -3.33 -13.03
CA MET A 396 -8.92 -3.05 -14.12
C MET A 396 -10.27 -2.54 -13.61
N ASN A 397 -10.76 -3.06 -12.49
CA ASN A 397 -12.18 -2.96 -12.11
C ASN A 397 -12.46 -2.16 -10.83
N SER A 398 -11.46 -1.92 -9.97
CA SER A 398 -11.63 -1.19 -8.71
C SER A 398 -11.39 0.33 -8.87
N PRO A 399 -11.73 1.17 -7.88
CA PRO A 399 -11.41 2.60 -7.87
C PRO A 399 -9.90 2.87 -7.59
N PHE A 400 -9.00 2.08 -8.18
CA PHE A 400 -7.56 2.30 -8.08
C PHE A 400 -7.14 3.63 -8.72
N ALA A 401 -6.40 4.42 -7.96
CA ALA A 401 -5.88 5.72 -8.38
C ALA A 401 -4.39 5.84 -8.09
N LEU A 402 -3.69 6.55 -8.98
CA LEU A 402 -2.27 6.85 -8.81
C LEU A 402 -2.10 8.12 -7.96
N PRO A 403 -1.11 8.16 -7.04
CA PRO A 403 -0.87 9.36 -6.24
C PRO A 403 -0.32 10.49 -7.12
N LEU A 404 -0.70 11.73 -6.80
CA LEU A 404 -0.12 12.92 -7.40
C LEU A 404 1.27 13.18 -6.83
N ASP A 405 2.30 13.17 -7.68
CA ASP A 405 3.66 13.53 -7.29
C ASP A 405 3.92 15.03 -7.52
N LYS A 406 3.84 15.81 -6.43
CA LYS A 406 4.09 17.27 -6.47
C LYS A 406 5.54 17.62 -6.83
N HIS A 407 6.50 16.73 -6.57
CA HIS A 407 7.91 16.93 -6.92
C HIS A 407 8.17 16.62 -8.39
N ASN A 408 7.45 15.63 -8.95
CA ASN A 408 7.59 15.18 -10.33
C ASN A 408 6.27 15.28 -11.09
N PRO A 409 5.86 16.50 -11.48
CA PRO A 409 4.62 16.68 -12.22
C PRO A 409 4.68 15.89 -13.54
N LYS A 410 3.52 15.38 -13.98
CA LYS A 410 3.31 14.52 -15.18
C LYS A 410 3.50 13.02 -14.96
N ASN A 411 3.56 12.55 -13.71
CA ASN A 411 3.57 11.13 -13.36
C ASN A 411 4.71 10.33 -14.05
N ASN A 412 5.80 10.99 -14.40
CA ASN A 412 6.94 10.39 -15.10
C ASN A 412 7.85 9.55 -14.18
N LYS A 413 7.63 9.63 -12.86
CA LYS A 413 8.34 8.87 -11.83
C LYS A 413 7.46 7.86 -11.08
N ILE A 414 6.17 7.77 -11.42
CA ILE A 414 5.25 6.78 -10.83
C ILE A 414 5.07 5.62 -11.83
N ILE A 415 5.20 4.40 -11.34
CA ILE A 415 5.08 3.15 -12.11
C ILE A 415 3.94 2.32 -11.52
N VAL A 416 3.09 1.75 -12.36
CA VAL A 416 2.06 0.79 -11.90
C VAL A 416 2.72 -0.58 -11.75
N SER A 417 2.64 -1.19 -10.57
CA SER A 417 3.09 -2.56 -10.32
C SER A 417 1.90 -3.52 -10.34
N ILE A 418 1.99 -4.55 -11.17
CA ILE A 418 0.96 -5.59 -11.34
C ILE A 418 1.58 -6.97 -11.19
N HIS A 419 0.91 -7.88 -10.52
CA HIS A 419 1.23 -9.29 -10.48
C HIS A 419 0.20 -10.06 -11.31
N MET A 420 0.68 -10.92 -12.21
CA MET A 420 -0.23 -11.62 -13.13
C MET A 420 0.26 -13.03 -13.45
N TYR A 421 -0.11 -13.98 -12.58
CA TYR A 421 0.04 -15.42 -12.78
C TYR A 421 -1.11 -15.96 -13.65
N ALA A 422 -0.97 -15.80 -14.98
CA ALA A 422 -1.99 -16.18 -15.95
C ALA A 422 -1.44 -17.12 -17.05
N PRO A 423 -2.25 -18.07 -17.55
CA PRO A 423 -3.55 -18.49 -17.01
C PRO A 423 -3.39 -19.25 -15.69
N TYR A 424 -4.19 -18.89 -14.68
CA TYR A 424 -4.05 -19.37 -13.30
C TYR A 424 -3.91 -20.90 -13.19
N ASP A 425 -4.78 -21.64 -13.87
CA ASP A 425 -4.81 -23.10 -13.80
C ASP A 425 -3.56 -23.78 -14.38
N LEU A 426 -2.93 -23.16 -15.37
CA LEU A 426 -1.69 -23.68 -15.95
C LEU A 426 -0.48 -23.40 -15.06
N VAL A 427 -0.44 -22.22 -14.42
CA VAL A 427 0.80 -21.63 -13.91
C VAL A 427 0.88 -21.51 -12.39
N MET A 428 -0.23 -21.66 -11.67
CA MET A 428 -0.29 -21.47 -10.22
C MET A 428 -1.14 -22.53 -9.50
N ASN A 429 -2.28 -22.93 -10.07
CA ASN A 429 -3.16 -23.91 -9.43
C ASN A 429 -2.54 -25.32 -9.43
N ALA A 430 -2.01 -25.74 -8.28
CA ALA A 430 -1.43 -27.07 -8.11
C ALA A 430 -2.49 -28.21 -8.18
N GLU A 431 -3.76 -27.91 -7.94
CA GLU A 431 -4.82 -28.92 -7.99
C GLU A 431 -5.40 -29.11 -9.40
N SER A 432 -5.01 -28.26 -10.36
CA SER A 432 -5.49 -28.32 -11.74
C SER A 432 -4.70 -29.31 -12.59
N ASP A 433 -5.41 -30.08 -13.43
CA ASP A 433 -4.85 -31.00 -14.42
C ASP A 433 -4.38 -30.30 -15.71
N VAL A 434 -4.56 -28.98 -15.80
CA VAL A 434 -4.11 -28.17 -16.94
C VAL A 434 -2.59 -28.12 -16.94
N THR A 435 -1.98 -28.78 -17.93
CA THR A 435 -0.53 -28.86 -18.13
C THR A 435 -0.07 -28.31 -19.48
N ARG A 436 -1.00 -28.02 -20.40
CA ARG A 436 -0.72 -27.60 -21.78
C ARG A 436 -1.00 -26.12 -21.99
N PHE A 437 -0.07 -25.42 -22.64
CA PHE A 437 -0.28 -24.06 -23.12
C PHE A 437 -1.02 -24.13 -24.47
N THR A 438 -2.20 -23.51 -24.54
CA THR A 438 -3.09 -23.60 -25.71
C THR A 438 -3.26 -22.23 -26.35
N GLU A 439 -3.85 -22.19 -27.55
CA GLU A 439 -4.20 -20.93 -28.20
C GLU A 439 -5.17 -20.07 -27.36
N ALA A 440 -6.09 -20.70 -26.62
CA ALA A 440 -6.99 -19.98 -25.71
C ALA A 440 -6.21 -19.27 -24.60
N HIS A 441 -5.23 -19.95 -24.00
CA HIS A 441 -4.33 -19.39 -23.00
C HIS A 441 -3.49 -18.24 -23.56
N GLU A 442 -2.99 -18.37 -24.80
CA GLU A 442 -2.25 -17.28 -25.46
C GLU A 442 -3.15 -16.07 -25.73
N ASN A 443 -4.41 -16.31 -26.13
CA ASN A 443 -5.37 -15.24 -26.38
C ASN A 443 -5.79 -14.51 -25.10
N GLU A 444 -5.90 -15.22 -23.97
CA GLU A 444 -6.10 -14.61 -22.65
C GLU A 444 -4.94 -13.66 -22.31
N LEU A 445 -3.69 -14.11 -22.44
CA LEU A 445 -2.51 -13.27 -22.20
C LEU A 445 -2.52 -12.01 -23.09
N LYS A 446 -2.79 -12.18 -24.39
CA LYS A 446 -2.90 -11.07 -25.34
C LYS A 446 -3.96 -10.05 -24.90
N ALA A 447 -5.13 -10.54 -24.51
CA ALA A 447 -6.23 -9.67 -24.06
C ALA A 447 -5.86 -8.91 -22.78
N ASN A 448 -5.29 -9.60 -21.78
CA ASN A 448 -4.91 -8.97 -20.51
C ASN A 448 -3.86 -7.88 -20.70
N PHE A 449 -2.79 -8.14 -21.48
CA PHE A 449 -1.78 -7.13 -21.77
C PHE A 449 -2.32 -5.96 -22.60
N GLN A 450 -3.20 -6.22 -23.57
CA GLN A 450 -3.83 -5.15 -24.34
C GLN A 450 -4.72 -4.27 -23.45
N ASN A 451 -5.42 -4.85 -22.48
CA ASN A 451 -6.26 -4.12 -21.54
C ASN A 451 -5.43 -3.22 -20.61
N LEU A 452 -4.33 -3.74 -20.05
CA LEU A 452 -3.37 -2.94 -19.28
C LEU A 452 -2.74 -1.83 -20.14
N TYR A 453 -2.44 -2.10 -21.41
CA TYR A 453 -1.94 -1.08 -22.34
C TYR A 453 -2.97 0.03 -22.54
N ASN A 454 -4.22 -0.34 -22.81
CA ASN A 454 -5.30 0.61 -23.04
C ASN A 454 -5.59 1.47 -21.80
N LYS A 455 -5.54 0.87 -20.60
CA LYS A 455 -5.81 1.58 -19.33
C LYS A 455 -4.67 2.49 -18.90
N PHE A 456 -3.42 2.02 -19.02
CA PHE A 456 -2.26 2.72 -18.44
C PHE A 456 -1.27 3.21 -19.51
N VAL A 457 -0.70 2.30 -20.31
CA VAL A 457 0.45 2.62 -21.17
C VAL A 457 0.13 3.62 -22.27
N ARG A 458 -1.05 3.50 -22.91
CA ARG A 458 -1.52 4.46 -23.92
C ARG A 458 -1.69 5.86 -23.33
N GLY A 459 -2.05 5.95 -22.06
CA GLY A 459 -2.19 7.20 -21.30
C GLY A 459 -0.86 7.81 -20.85
N GLY A 460 0.27 7.16 -21.14
CA GLY A 460 1.61 7.64 -20.77
C GLY A 460 2.15 7.08 -19.45
N TYR A 461 1.39 6.25 -18.75
CA TYR A 461 1.86 5.59 -17.53
C TYR A 461 2.79 4.41 -17.86
N THR A 462 3.74 4.14 -16.97
CA THR A 462 4.62 2.97 -17.08
C THR A 462 4.04 1.84 -16.24
N VAL A 463 4.09 0.61 -16.76
CA VAL A 463 3.63 -0.58 -16.04
C VAL A 463 4.79 -1.59 -15.99
N ILE A 464 5.04 -2.11 -14.79
CA ILE A 464 5.93 -3.24 -14.56
C ILE A 464 5.08 -4.40 -14.05
N ILE A 465 5.30 -5.59 -14.60
CA ILE A 465 4.73 -6.81 -14.03
C ILE A 465 5.74 -7.31 -12.99
N GLY A 466 5.53 -6.96 -11.72
CA GLY A 466 6.47 -7.23 -10.62
C GLY A 466 6.66 -8.72 -10.34
N GLU A 467 5.63 -9.52 -10.63
CA GLU A 467 5.66 -10.96 -10.48
C GLU A 467 4.83 -11.70 -11.53
N PHE A 468 5.43 -12.78 -12.04
CA PHE A 468 4.77 -13.86 -12.76
C PHE A 468 5.65 -15.11 -12.68
N GLY A 469 5.09 -16.27 -12.99
CA GLY A 469 5.85 -17.53 -12.98
C GLY A 469 4.95 -18.70 -13.36
N ALA A 470 5.54 -19.88 -13.61
CA ALA A 470 4.78 -21.11 -13.81
C ALA A 470 5.36 -22.27 -13.00
N ILE A 471 4.53 -22.85 -12.12
CA ILE A 471 4.86 -24.03 -11.34
C ILE A 471 5.25 -25.21 -12.23
N ASN A 472 6.12 -26.08 -11.73
CA ASN A 472 6.61 -27.24 -12.46
C ASN A 472 5.64 -28.42 -12.42
N LYS A 473 4.82 -28.56 -13.47
CA LYS A 473 3.91 -29.71 -13.67
C LYS A 473 4.50 -30.80 -14.59
N ASP A 474 5.82 -31.00 -14.55
CA ASP A 474 6.58 -31.86 -15.50
C ASP A 474 6.35 -31.50 -16.98
N ASN A 475 6.07 -30.22 -17.24
CA ASN A 475 5.62 -29.69 -18.52
C ASN A 475 6.62 -28.67 -19.09
N ARG A 476 7.92 -29.00 -19.04
CA ARG A 476 9.05 -28.14 -19.47
C ARG A 476 8.77 -27.35 -20.76
N ASN A 477 8.37 -28.03 -21.83
CA ASN A 477 8.15 -27.38 -23.13
C ASN A 477 6.98 -26.38 -23.09
N GLU A 478 5.95 -26.68 -22.32
CA GLU A 478 4.77 -25.81 -22.17
C GLU A 478 5.14 -24.55 -21.38
N ARG A 479 5.93 -24.69 -20.30
CA ARG A 479 6.48 -23.54 -19.57
C ARG A 479 7.34 -22.67 -20.48
N ARG A 480 8.25 -23.29 -21.25
CA ARG A 480 9.10 -22.59 -22.24
C ARG A 480 8.27 -21.77 -23.24
N PHE A 481 7.26 -22.37 -23.87
CA PHE A 481 6.41 -21.67 -24.84
C PHE A 481 5.56 -20.57 -24.18
N TRP A 482 4.97 -20.87 -23.03
CA TRP A 482 4.19 -19.91 -22.24
C TRP A 482 5.03 -18.70 -21.86
N GLY A 483 6.22 -18.88 -21.27
CA GLY A 483 7.04 -17.78 -20.78
C GLY A 483 7.59 -16.91 -21.91
N ASN A 484 7.98 -17.52 -23.05
CA ASN A 484 8.35 -16.76 -24.24
C ASN A 484 7.17 -15.90 -24.72
N SER A 485 5.96 -16.48 -24.79
CA SER A 485 4.75 -15.76 -25.18
C SER A 485 4.40 -14.65 -24.19
N TYR A 486 4.48 -14.92 -22.90
CA TYR A 486 4.20 -13.96 -21.82
C TYR A 486 5.11 -12.73 -21.94
N VAL A 487 6.43 -12.95 -21.95
CA VAL A 487 7.42 -11.87 -22.04
C VAL A 487 7.27 -11.11 -23.36
N THR A 488 7.04 -11.82 -24.47
CA THR A 488 6.79 -11.18 -25.77
C THR A 488 5.57 -10.27 -25.75
N ASN A 489 4.45 -10.71 -25.17
CA ASN A 489 3.23 -9.91 -25.12
C ASN A 489 3.34 -8.73 -24.15
N ALA A 490 4.02 -8.90 -23.01
CA ALA A 490 4.34 -7.80 -22.11
C ALA A 490 5.14 -6.70 -22.81
N ARG A 491 6.26 -7.08 -23.46
CA ARG A 491 7.15 -6.13 -24.15
C ARG A 491 6.46 -5.39 -25.31
N LYS A 492 5.67 -6.11 -26.12
CA LYS A 492 4.87 -5.51 -27.22
C LYS A 492 3.83 -4.50 -26.73
N ASN A 493 3.42 -4.60 -25.47
CA ASN A 493 2.48 -3.68 -24.82
C ASN A 493 3.20 -2.67 -23.91
N GLY A 494 4.52 -2.54 -23.99
CA GLY A 494 5.27 -1.53 -23.26
C GLY A 494 5.42 -1.81 -21.77
N MET A 495 5.48 -3.09 -21.39
CA MET A 495 5.57 -3.54 -20.00
C MET A 495 6.77 -4.47 -19.81
N THR A 496 7.34 -4.45 -18.62
CA THR A 496 8.50 -5.29 -18.26
C THR A 496 8.12 -6.29 -17.20
N PRO A 497 8.27 -7.60 -17.45
CA PRO A 497 7.95 -8.63 -16.47
C PRO A 497 9.17 -9.11 -15.68
N PHE A 498 8.94 -9.41 -14.40
CA PHE A 498 9.91 -9.96 -13.45
C PHE A 498 9.47 -11.37 -13.03
N ILE A 499 10.27 -12.39 -13.35
CA ILE A 499 9.91 -13.77 -13.03
C ILE A 499 10.13 -14.04 -11.55
N TRP A 500 9.17 -14.69 -10.90
CA TRP A 500 9.28 -15.15 -9.53
C TRP A 500 10.16 -16.39 -9.46
N ASP A 501 11.22 -16.35 -8.64
CA ASP A 501 12.11 -17.48 -8.39
C ASP A 501 12.36 -17.60 -6.89
N ASN A 502 11.62 -18.52 -6.26
CA ASN A 502 11.71 -18.80 -4.84
C ASN A 502 12.74 -19.87 -4.48
N GLY A 503 13.57 -20.32 -5.43
CA GLY A 503 14.53 -21.41 -5.22
C GLY A 503 13.91 -22.82 -5.10
N ILE A 504 12.58 -22.95 -5.13
CA ILE A 504 11.88 -24.23 -5.02
C ILE A 504 11.59 -24.77 -6.42
N TRP A 505 12.36 -25.75 -6.88
CA TRP A 505 12.15 -26.37 -8.20
C TRP A 505 11.58 -27.79 -8.12
N ASN A 506 11.80 -28.47 -6.99
CA ASN A 506 11.50 -29.88 -6.82
C ASN A 506 9.99 -30.09 -6.62
N ASN A 507 9.34 -30.71 -7.59
CA ASN A 507 7.91 -31.00 -7.58
C ASN A 507 7.56 -32.38 -7.01
N THR A 508 8.52 -33.13 -6.45
CA THR A 508 8.24 -34.46 -5.88
C THR A 508 7.53 -34.40 -4.52
N GLU A 509 7.71 -33.32 -3.76
CA GLU A 509 7.11 -33.14 -2.42
C GLU A 509 5.81 -32.36 -2.49
N THR A 510 5.82 -31.24 -3.21
CA THR A 510 4.65 -30.43 -3.53
C THR A 510 4.79 -29.86 -4.93
N MET A 511 3.70 -29.75 -5.67
CA MET A 511 3.67 -29.03 -6.94
C MET A 511 3.43 -27.53 -6.75
N ALA A 512 2.84 -27.14 -5.61
CA ALA A 512 2.57 -25.75 -5.27
C ALA A 512 3.88 -24.97 -5.12
N GLU A 513 3.89 -23.75 -5.63
CA GLU A 513 5.01 -22.80 -5.51
C GLU A 513 6.36 -23.33 -6.04
N THR A 514 6.35 -24.24 -7.02
CA THR A 514 7.59 -24.75 -7.64
C THR A 514 8.12 -23.84 -8.74
N TYR A 515 8.43 -22.59 -8.38
CA TYR A 515 8.83 -21.52 -9.31
C TYR A 515 10.34 -21.42 -9.56
N GLY A 516 11.17 -22.15 -8.80
CA GLY A 516 12.62 -22.05 -8.85
C GLY A 516 13.24 -22.31 -10.23
N LEU A 517 14.14 -21.43 -10.66
CA LEU A 517 14.91 -21.54 -11.90
C LEU A 517 16.41 -21.57 -11.64
N PHE A 518 16.88 -20.83 -10.64
CA PHE A 518 18.28 -20.73 -10.24
C PHE A 518 18.60 -21.62 -9.04
N LEU A 519 19.49 -22.59 -9.21
CA LEU A 519 20.05 -23.37 -8.11
C LEU A 519 21.12 -22.55 -7.41
N ARG A 520 20.70 -21.79 -6.40
CA ARG A 520 21.51 -20.81 -5.68
C ARG A 520 22.77 -21.41 -5.04
N ASP A 521 22.64 -22.61 -4.47
CA ASP A 521 23.73 -23.37 -3.86
C ASP A 521 24.79 -23.88 -4.86
N GLN A 522 24.41 -23.98 -6.13
CA GLN A 522 25.23 -24.52 -7.21
C GLN A 522 25.66 -23.48 -8.23
N LEU A 523 25.20 -22.23 -8.08
CA LEU A 523 25.42 -21.12 -9.01
C LEU A 523 25.16 -21.52 -10.47
N LYS A 524 24.01 -22.17 -10.71
CA LYS A 524 23.62 -22.59 -12.07
C LYS A 524 22.11 -22.58 -12.27
N TRP A 525 21.69 -22.44 -13.52
CA TRP A 525 20.29 -22.54 -13.89
C TRP A 525 19.87 -24.01 -14.05
N MET A 526 18.69 -24.34 -13.54
CA MET A 526 18.03 -25.63 -13.80
C MET A 526 17.83 -25.86 -15.30
N ASP A 527 17.49 -24.78 -16.02
CA ASP A 527 17.25 -24.79 -17.45
C ASP A 527 17.72 -23.49 -18.10
N GLN A 528 19.01 -23.42 -18.43
CA GLN A 528 19.64 -22.26 -19.07
C GLN A 528 18.89 -21.83 -20.34
N ASP A 529 18.41 -22.79 -21.14
CA ASP A 529 17.79 -22.51 -22.44
C ASP A 529 16.49 -21.74 -22.27
N ILE A 530 15.67 -22.11 -21.28
CA ILE A 530 14.42 -21.40 -20.96
C ILE A 530 14.72 -19.96 -20.52
N VAL A 531 15.71 -19.77 -19.65
CA VAL A 531 16.07 -18.45 -19.12
C VAL A 531 16.59 -17.53 -20.24
N VAL A 532 17.50 -18.04 -21.08
CA VAL A 532 18.05 -17.30 -22.23
C VAL A 532 16.96 -16.94 -23.24
N GLU A 533 15.96 -17.81 -23.42
CA GLU A 533 14.84 -17.52 -24.30
C GLU A 533 13.94 -16.40 -23.77
N TYR A 534 13.68 -16.36 -22.47
CA TYR A 534 12.94 -15.27 -21.85
C TYR A 534 13.72 -13.95 -21.92
N LEU A 535 15.04 -13.99 -21.67
CA LEU A 535 15.92 -12.83 -21.85
C LEU A 535 15.90 -12.31 -23.30
N ASN A 536 15.90 -13.20 -24.29
CA ASN A 536 15.78 -12.80 -25.69
C ASN A 536 14.43 -12.15 -26.01
N ALA A 537 13.32 -12.66 -25.44
CA ALA A 537 12.02 -12.02 -25.56
C ALA A 537 11.99 -10.65 -24.86
N GLY A 538 12.67 -10.50 -23.72
CA GLY A 538 12.82 -9.23 -22.98
C GLY A 538 13.53 -8.12 -23.75
N ARG A 539 14.28 -8.46 -24.82
CA ARG A 539 14.93 -7.50 -25.71
C ARG A 539 14.00 -6.88 -26.76
N ILE A 540 12.76 -7.35 -26.86
CA ILE A 540 11.77 -6.72 -27.73
C ILE A 540 11.58 -5.27 -27.26
N PRO A 541 11.76 -4.27 -28.15
CA PRO A 541 11.60 -2.87 -27.79
C PRO A 541 10.14 -2.58 -27.46
N PHE A 542 9.93 -1.58 -26.62
CA PHE A 542 8.58 -1.10 -26.36
C PHE A 542 7.94 -0.50 -27.62
N PRO A 543 6.60 -0.52 -27.74
CA PRO A 543 5.92 0.10 -28.87
C PRO A 543 6.12 1.62 -28.86
N ILE A 544 6.04 2.27 -30.03
CA ILE A 544 5.93 3.73 -30.09
C ILE A 544 4.52 4.10 -29.62
N VAL A 545 4.42 4.91 -28.57
CA VAL A 545 3.14 5.51 -28.15
C VAL A 545 2.99 6.80 -28.92
N GLU A 546 2.26 6.77 -30.04
CA GLU A 546 1.92 7.98 -30.78
C GLU A 546 0.99 8.84 -29.90
N LYS A 547 1.44 10.05 -29.56
CA LYS A 547 0.53 11.09 -29.06
C LYS A 547 -0.46 11.35 -30.20
N GLU A 548 -1.75 11.15 -29.99
CA GLU A 548 -2.77 11.51 -30.98
C GLU A 548 -2.67 13.02 -31.28
N THR A 549 -1.99 13.35 -32.38
CA THR A 549 -1.99 14.70 -32.95
C THR A 549 -3.24 14.81 -33.82
N GLY A 550 -4.40 15.09 -33.23
CA GLY A 550 -5.64 15.16 -34.01
C GLY A 550 -6.93 15.28 -33.22
N GLY A 551 -7.07 16.35 -32.44
CA GLY A 551 -8.31 16.78 -31.79
C GLY A 551 -8.00 18.05 -31.02
N ASP A 552 -8.91 19.03 -31.00
CA ASP A 552 -8.71 20.33 -30.34
C ASP A 552 -8.13 20.17 -28.93
N GLU A 553 -7.30 21.12 -28.50
CA GLU A 553 -6.58 21.17 -27.23
C GLU A 553 -7.48 21.08 -25.98
N GLU A 554 -8.07 19.91 -25.71
CA GLU A 554 -8.18 19.37 -24.35
C GLU A 554 -7.00 18.39 -24.23
N SER A 555 -5.92 18.79 -23.54
CA SER A 555 -4.84 17.87 -23.21
C SER A 555 -5.44 16.65 -22.52
N ASN A 556 -4.94 15.44 -22.78
CA ASN A 556 -5.35 14.23 -22.02
C ASN A 556 -5.08 14.33 -20.50
N GLU A 557 -4.44 15.41 -20.03
CA GLU A 557 -4.50 15.87 -18.63
C GLU A 557 -5.96 16.01 -18.16
N ASP A 558 -6.82 16.52 -19.04
CA ASP A 558 -8.24 16.77 -18.78
C ASP A 558 -9.04 15.47 -18.64
N TYR A 559 -8.63 14.31 -19.15
CA TYR A 559 -9.46 13.10 -18.97
C TYR A 559 -9.43 12.58 -17.54
N TRP A 560 -8.24 12.43 -16.94
CA TRP A 560 -8.13 11.97 -15.56
C TRP A 560 -8.47 13.09 -14.58
N ASP A 561 -8.03 14.33 -14.81
CA ASP A 561 -8.41 15.45 -13.94
C ASP A 561 -9.93 15.69 -13.93
N LYS A 562 -10.63 15.54 -15.07
CA LYS A 562 -12.11 15.65 -15.17
C LYS A 562 -12.82 14.39 -14.70
N TYR A 563 -12.21 13.21 -14.86
CA TYR A 563 -12.71 11.95 -14.28
C TYR A 563 -12.59 11.95 -12.76
N TRP A 564 -11.62 12.65 -12.17
CA TRP A 564 -11.44 12.76 -10.72
C TRP A 564 -12.15 13.98 -10.12
N SER A 565 -12.28 15.11 -10.85
CA SER A 565 -13.02 16.29 -10.38
C SER A 565 -14.52 16.05 -10.15
N GLN A 566 -15.06 14.96 -10.69
CA GLN A 566 -16.44 14.52 -10.44
C GLN A 566 -16.61 13.74 -9.12
N PHE A 567 -15.50 13.38 -8.47
CA PHE A 567 -15.48 12.79 -7.12
C PHE A 567 -15.00 13.78 -6.03
N ASP A 568 -14.46 14.94 -6.43
CA ASP A 568 -14.01 16.04 -5.54
C ASP A 568 -15.13 17.04 -5.13
N ASN A 569 -16.41 16.67 -5.22
CA ASN A 569 -17.54 17.53 -4.77
C ASN A 569 -18.32 16.96 -3.59
#